data_AF-A0A226QTL7-F1
#
_entry.id   AF-A0A226QTL7-F1
#
_cell.length_a   1.000
_cell.length_b   1.000
_cell.length_c   1.000
_cell.angle_alpha   90.00
_cell.angle_beta   90.00
_cell.angle_gamma   90.00
#
_symmetry.space_group_name_H-M   'P 1'
#
loop_
_entity.id
_entity.type
_entity.pdbx_description
1 polymer ?
#
loop_
_entity_poly.entity_id
_entity_poly.type
_entity_poly.pdbx_seq_one_letter_code
_entity_poly.pdbx_strand_id
1 'polypeptide(L)'
;MSQVLERLLLEDLEKWEETIKDLEERNRKLKVPTENTPETLHTFNCQINDLYTEVQYHFARARRNKDAIERIIYNVLNDLYAGKNDWARRAAGIQYAQNYPTPPGFYPDKVDLFYLEDKFKWFYYALDSIIKSLQAKAEAKITNNSLLKIDDLVSRYS
;
A
#
# COMPACT_ATOMS: atom_id res chain seq x y z
N MET A 1 3.69 27.54 -3.63
CA MET A 1 3.45 26.23 -4.26
C MET A 1 3.71 25.15 -3.21
N SER A 2 2.92 24.07 -3.14
CA SER A 2 2.96 23.14 -2.01
C SER A 2 4.18 22.22 -2.04
N GLN A 3 5.05 22.28 -1.02
CA GLN A 3 6.16 21.34 -0.80
C GLN A 3 5.71 19.87 -0.81
N VAL A 4 4.42 19.62 -0.58
CA VAL A 4 3.82 18.29 -0.62
C VAL A 4 3.75 17.75 -2.04
N LEU A 5 3.37 18.57 -3.03
CA LEU A 5 3.28 18.13 -4.44
C LEU A 5 4.68 17.82 -4.98
N GLU A 6 5.65 18.68 -4.70
CA GLU A 6 7.05 18.46 -5.09
C GLU A 6 7.56 17.10 -4.61
N ARG A 7 7.37 16.78 -3.33
CA ARG A 7 7.71 15.46 -2.76
C ARG A 7 7.02 14.30 -3.48
N LEU A 8 5.75 14.46 -3.86
CA LEU A 8 5.00 13.41 -4.56
C LEU A 8 5.52 13.22 -6.00
N LEU A 9 5.94 14.29 -6.66
CA LEU A 9 6.52 14.24 -8.02
C LEU A 9 7.94 13.68 -8.04
N LEU A 10 8.65 13.73 -6.92
CA LEU A 10 9.96 13.09 -6.75
C LEU A 10 9.87 11.59 -6.46
N GLU A 11 8.67 11.05 -6.25
CA GLU A 11 8.48 9.61 -6.10
C GLU A 11 8.70 8.92 -7.45
N ASP A 12 9.57 7.91 -7.46
CA ASP A 12 9.78 7.06 -8.63
C ASP A 12 8.67 6.00 -8.69
N LEU A 13 7.68 6.24 -9.56
CA LEU A 13 6.50 5.39 -9.69
C LEU A 13 6.84 4.00 -10.25
N GLU A 14 7.84 3.89 -11.12
CA GLU A 14 8.26 2.61 -11.69
C GLU A 14 8.93 1.76 -10.62
N LYS A 15 9.81 2.36 -9.81
CA LYS A 15 10.44 1.69 -8.68
C LYS A 15 9.42 1.21 -7.63
N TRP A 16 8.34 1.96 -7.42
CA TRP A 16 7.23 1.51 -6.57
C TRP A 16 6.57 0.24 -7.11
N GLU A 17 6.29 0.19 -8.42
CA GLU A 17 5.72 -1.00 -9.05
C GLU A 17 6.64 -2.22 -8.94
N GLU A 18 7.94 -2.04 -9.15
CA GLU A 18 8.95 -3.10 -8.97
C GLU A 18 9.00 -3.59 -7.52
N THR A 19 9.03 -2.67 -6.57
CA THR A 19 9.06 -2.99 -5.12
C THR A 19 7.83 -3.80 -4.73
N ILE A 20 6.64 -3.40 -5.17
CA ILE A 20 5.40 -4.11 -4.85
C ILE A 20 5.39 -5.50 -5.49
N LYS A 21 5.85 -5.64 -6.74
CA LYS A 21 5.97 -6.94 -7.41
C LYS A 21 6.90 -7.89 -6.65
N ASP A 22 8.07 -7.40 -6.21
CA ASP A 22 9.00 -8.20 -5.39
C ASP A 22 8.37 -8.66 -4.07
N LEU A 23 7.76 -7.73 -3.33
CA LEU A 23 7.10 -8.03 -2.05
C LEU A 23 5.96 -9.04 -2.23
N GLU A 24 5.18 -8.89 -3.30
CA GLU A 24 4.11 -9.83 -3.64
C GLU A 24 4.67 -11.22 -3.98
N GLU A 25 5.73 -11.30 -4.78
CA GLU A 25 6.38 -12.57 -5.13
C GLU A 25 6.95 -13.27 -3.88
N ARG A 26 7.62 -12.53 -3.00
CA ARG A 26 8.12 -13.04 -1.72
C ARG A 26 7.00 -13.53 -0.82
N ASN A 27 5.89 -12.79 -0.72
CA ASN A 27 4.71 -13.22 0.04
C ASN A 27 4.08 -14.50 -0.55
N ARG A 28 4.03 -14.63 -1.88
CA ARG A 28 3.53 -15.85 -2.55
C ARG A 28 4.44 -17.05 -2.29
N LYS A 29 5.76 -16.85 -2.29
CA LYS A 29 6.76 -17.89 -1.99
C LYS A 29 6.73 -18.32 -0.53
N LEU A 30 6.42 -17.41 0.40
CA LEU A 30 6.30 -17.71 1.82
C LEU A 30 5.04 -18.55 2.09
N LYS A 31 5.21 -19.88 2.16
CA LYS A 31 4.13 -20.82 2.46
C LYS A 31 4.15 -21.22 3.93
N VAL A 32 2.97 -21.43 4.50
CA VAL A 32 2.85 -22.03 5.84
C VAL A 32 3.46 -23.43 5.76
N PRO A 33 4.40 -23.79 6.66
CA PRO A 33 5.02 -25.11 6.65
C PRO A 33 3.98 -26.21 6.80
N THR A 34 4.16 -27.31 6.06
CA THR A 34 3.35 -28.53 6.22
C THR A 34 3.80 -29.33 7.44
N GLU A 35 5.10 -29.30 7.75
CA GLU A 35 5.71 -29.90 8.93
C GLU A 35 5.92 -28.85 10.02
N ASN A 36 5.41 -29.13 11.21
CA ASN A 36 5.45 -28.19 12.35
C ASN A 36 6.49 -28.63 13.39
N THR A 37 7.75 -28.64 12.97
CA THR A 37 8.89 -28.79 13.89
C THR A 37 9.24 -27.42 14.51
N PRO A 38 9.86 -27.37 15.70
CA PRO A 38 10.35 -26.12 16.26
C PRO A 38 11.21 -25.30 15.27
N GLU A 39 12.06 -25.97 14.50
CA GLU A 39 12.98 -25.38 13.53
C GLU A 39 12.25 -24.78 12.33
N THR A 40 11.30 -25.51 11.73
CA THR A 40 10.50 -25.00 10.60
C THR A 40 9.61 -23.84 11.03
N LEU A 41 9.03 -23.91 12.23
CA LEU A 41 8.21 -22.84 12.79
C LEU A 41 9.02 -21.60 13.12
N HIS A 42 10.24 -21.75 13.65
CA HIS A 42 11.13 -20.62 13.95
C HIS A 42 11.53 -19.91 12.65
N THR A 43 11.98 -20.66 11.65
CA THR A 43 12.38 -20.14 10.34
C THR A 43 11.24 -19.35 9.69
N PHE A 44 10.03 -19.92 9.68
CA PHE A 44 8.85 -19.24 9.16
C PHE A 44 8.53 -17.94 9.92
N ASN A 45 8.68 -17.91 11.24
CA ASN A 45 8.43 -16.69 12.02
C ASN A 45 9.44 -15.58 11.73
N CYS A 46 10.70 -15.92 11.52
CA CYS A 46 11.69 -14.92 11.11
C CYS A 46 11.33 -14.37 9.73
N GLN A 47 11.09 -15.25 8.75
CA GLN A 47 10.76 -14.84 7.38
C GLN A 47 9.49 -14.00 7.29
N ILE A 48 8.43 -14.38 8.01
CA ILE A 48 7.17 -13.62 8.01
C ILE A 48 7.34 -12.27 8.70
N ASN A 49 8.11 -12.21 9.79
CA ASN A 49 8.35 -10.97 10.52
C ASN A 49 9.19 -9.99 9.71
N ASP A 50 10.25 -10.47 9.05
CA ASP A 50 11.13 -9.66 8.21
C ASP A 50 10.34 -9.06 7.04
N LEU A 51 9.59 -9.90 6.32
CA LEU A 51 8.77 -9.46 5.20
C LEU A 51 7.64 -8.53 5.67
N TYR A 52 6.98 -8.83 6.79
CA TYR A 52 5.93 -7.97 7.33
C TYR A 52 6.46 -6.58 7.70
N THR A 53 7.62 -6.51 8.34
CA THR A 53 8.23 -5.23 8.75
C THR A 53 8.58 -4.38 7.54
N GLU A 54 9.13 -4.98 6.49
CA GLU A 54 9.44 -4.31 5.23
C GLU A 54 8.18 -3.80 4.52
N VAL A 55 7.16 -4.64 4.38
CA VAL A 55 5.88 -4.24 3.77
C VAL A 55 5.21 -3.11 4.57
N GLN A 56 5.26 -3.17 5.90
CA GLN A 56 4.72 -2.10 6.77
C GLN A 56 5.42 -0.76 6.57
N TYR A 57 6.75 -0.76 6.41
CA TYR A 57 7.50 0.45 6.10
C TYR A 57 7.01 1.11 4.80
N HIS A 58 6.88 0.32 3.73
CA HIS A 58 6.36 0.80 2.45
C HIS A 58 4.90 1.23 2.54
N PHE A 59 4.07 0.49 3.27
CA PHE A 59 2.65 0.80 3.47
C PHE A 59 2.45 2.14 4.16
N ALA A 60 3.22 2.45 5.21
CA ALA A 60 3.15 3.73 5.88
C ALA A 60 3.47 4.90 4.93
N ARG A 61 4.47 4.73 4.07
CA ARG A 61 4.83 5.72 3.04
C ARG A 61 3.74 5.86 1.98
N ALA A 62 3.19 4.76 1.49
CA ALA A 62 2.10 4.75 0.51
C ALA A 62 0.84 5.43 1.05
N ARG A 63 0.44 5.12 2.30
CA ARG A 63 -0.67 5.78 3.00
C ARG A 63 -0.47 7.29 3.08
N ARG A 64 0.71 7.75 3.52
CA ARG A 64 1.03 9.17 3.60
C ARG A 64 0.93 9.85 2.23
N ASN A 65 1.34 9.18 1.15
CA ASN A 65 1.29 9.75 -0.19
C ASN A 65 -0.13 9.79 -0.76
N LYS A 66 -0.91 8.71 -0.56
CA LYS A 66 -2.36 8.67 -0.87
C LYS A 66 -3.13 9.79 -0.16
N ASP A 67 -2.98 9.92 1.15
CA ASP A 67 -3.71 10.93 1.92
C ASP A 67 -3.28 12.35 1.52
N ALA A 68 -2.01 12.52 1.13
CA ALA A 68 -1.49 13.80 0.66
C ALA A 68 -2.08 14.22 -0.70
N ILE A 69 -2.16 13.31 -1.68
CA ILE A 69 -2.72 13.62 -3.00
C ILE A 69 -4.24 13.83 -2.93
N GLU A 70 -4.96 13.03 -2.14
CA GLU A 70 -6.40 13.22 -1.89
C GLU A 70 -6.70 14.61 -1.32
N ARG A 71 -5.88 15.08 -0.36
CA ARG A 71 -6.01 16.43 0.20
C ARG A 71 -5.70 17.54 -0.82
N ILE A 72 -4.70 17.34 -1.69
CA ILE A 72 -4.40 18.31 -2.76
C ILE A 72 -5.60 18.42 -3.70
N ILE A 73 -6.12 17.29 -4.20
CA ILE A 73 -7.28 17.26 -5.09
C ILE A 73 -8.49 17.91 -4.42
N TYR A 74 -8.78 17.56 -3.17
CA TYR A 74 -9.90 18.14 -2.42
C TYR A 74 -9.81 19.67 -2.35
N ASN A 75 -8.64 20.21 -2.00
CA ASN A 75 -8.43 21.66 -1.92
C ASN A 75 -8.59 22.32 -3.30
N VAL A 76 -7.98 21.73 -4.34
CA VAL A 76 -8.05 22.26 -5.71
C VAL A 76 -9.48 22.32 -6.23
N LEU A 77 -10.27 21.27 -5.98
CA LEU A 77 -11.66 21.24 -6.39
C LEU A 77 -12.50 22.28 -5.61
N ASN A 78 -12.30 22.39 -4.29
CA ASN A 78 -13.05 23.34 -3.45
C ASN A 78 -12.76 24.81 -3.75
N ASP A 79 -11.50 25.16 -4.03
CA ASP A 79 -11.12 26.53 -4.37
C ASP A 79 -11.81 27.01 -5.67
N LEU A 80 -12.17 26.08 -6.57
CA LEU A 80 -12.83 26.38 -7.84
C LEU A 80 -14.38 26.32 -7.75
N TYR A 81 -14.93 25.98 -6.57
CA TYR A 81 -16.37 25.90 -6.31
C TYR A 81 -17.01 27.19 -5.75
N ALA A 82 -16.35 28.36 -5.80
CA ALA A 82 -16.94 29.66 -5.40
C ALA A 82 -17.48 30.45 -6.63
N GLY A 83 -18.79 30.71 -6.74
CA GLY A 83 -19.44 31.25 -7.96
C GLY A 83 -20.93 30.85 -8.19
N LYS A 84 -21.56 31.34 -9.27
CA LYS A 84 -23.02 31.20 -9.50
C LYS A 84 -23.47 30.00 -10.36
N ASN A 85 -22.59 29.34 -11.13
CA ASN A 85 -22.97 28.23 -12.03
C ASN A 85 -22.21 26.94 -11.68
N ASP A 86 -22.90 25.97 -11.06
CA ASP A 86 -22.27 24.82 -10.42
C ASP A 86 -21.65 23.80 -11.40
N TRP A 87 -22.34 23.52 -12.51
CA TRP A 87 -21.90 22.52 -13.49
C TRP A 87 -20.65 22.94 -14.25
N ALA A 88 -20.61 24.20 -14.71
CA ALA A 88 -19.45 24.74 -15.42
C ALA A 88 -18.21 24.79 -14.50
N ARG A 89 -18.39 25.02 -13.19
CA ARG A 89 -17.29 25.04 -12.21
C ARG A 89 -16.75 23.64 -11.90
N ARG A 90 -17.62 22.64 -11.78
CA ARG A 90 -17.19 21.22 -11.66
C ARG A 90 -16.34 20.81 -12.84
N ALA A 91 -16.78 21.12 -14.06
CA ALA A 91 -16.00 20.83 -15.26
C ALA A 91 -14.66 21.57 -15.27
N ALA A 92 -14.63 22.86 -14.94
CA ALA A 92 -13.40 23.65 -14.88
C ALA A 92 -12.44 23.16 -13.78
N GLY A 93 -12.96 22.77 -12.62
CA GLY A 93 -12.20 22.20 -11.51
C GLY A 93 -11.51 20.89 -11.87
N ILE A 94 -12.26 20.00 -12.54
CA ILE A 94 -11.72 18.74 -13.05
C ILE A 94 -10.63 19.00 -14.10
N GLN A 95 -10.90 19.86 -15.09
CA GLN A 95 -9.92 20.20 -16.13
C GLN A 95 -8.65 20.82 -15.56
N TYR A 96 -8.78 21.66 -14.52
CA TYR A 96 -7.63 22.26 -13.85
C TYR A 96 -6.83 21.22 -13.05
N ALA A 97 -7.49 20.30 -12.33
CA ALA A 97 -6.82 19.22 -11.63
C ALA A 97 -6.11 18.23 -12.57
N GLN A 98 -6.63 18.02 -13.79
CA GLN A 98 -5.97 17.23 -14.84
C GLN A 98 -4.75 17.93 -15.45
N ASN A 99 -4.67 19.26 -15.35
CA ASN A 99 -3.62 20.08 -15.95
C ASN A 99 -2.91 20.91 -14.88
N TYR A 100 -2.75 20.35 -13.68
CA TYR A 100 -2.29 21.10 -12.52
C TYR A 100 -0.83 21.52 -12.71
N PRO A 101 -0.47 22.80 -12.47
CA PRO A 101 0.89 23.27 -12.69
C PRO A 101 1.88 22.59 -11.74
N THR A 102 3.00 22.12 -12.28
CA THR A 102 4.09 21.55 -11.49
C THR A 102 5.00 22.64 -10.89
N PRO A 103 5.80 22.31 -9.86
CA PRO A 103 6.81 23.22 -9.32
C PRO A 103 7.83 23.69 -10.38
N PRO A 104 8.34 24.93 -10.28
CA PRO A 104 9.39 25.41 -11.16
C PRO A 104 10.57 24.43 -11.19
N GLY A 105 11.03 24.05 -12.38
CA GLY A 105 12.13 23.10 -12.56
C GLY A 105 11.70 21.64 -12.73
N PHE A 106 10.39 21.32 -12.67
CA PHE A 106 9.87 20.00 -13.02
C PHE A 106 9.46 19.93 -14.49
N TYR A 107 9.66 18.76 -15.09
CA TYR A 107 9.13 18.41 -16.40
C TYR A 107 8.34 17.11 -16.29
N PRO A 108 7.12 17.01 -16.84
CA PRO A 108 6.37 18.06 -17.56
C PRO A 108 5.93 19.25 -16.67
N ASP A 109 5.58 20.38 -17.30
CA ASP A 109 5.13 21.62 -16.65
C ASP A 109 3.73 21.52 -16.01
N LYS A 110 3.02 20.44 -16.34
CA LYS A 110 1.70 20.09 -15.81
C LYS A 110 1.64 18.62 -15.44
N VAL A 111 0.80 18.32 -14.46
CA VAL A 111 0.54 16.94 -14.01
C VAL A 111 -0.95 16.71 -13.86
N ASP A 112 -1.38 15.49 -14.21
CA ASP A 112 -2.70 15.01 -13.89
C ASP A 112 -2.72 14.48 -12.44
N LEU A 113 -3.38 15.23 -11.56
CA LEU A 113 -3.49 14.85 -10.15
C LEU A 113 -4.29 13.56 -9.95
N PHE A 114 -5.28 13.27 -10.81
CA PHE A 114 -6.08 12.06 -10.72
C PHE A 114 -5.27 10.83 -11.12
N TYR A 115 -4.38 10.95 -12.11
CA TYR A 115 -3.44 9.89 -12.45
C TYR A 115 -2.51 9.57 -11.29
N LEU A 116 -1.94 10.60 -10.64
CA LEU A 116 -1.11 10.41 -9.45
C LEU A 116 -1.90 9.78 -8.30
N GLU A 117 -3.14 10.21 -8.09
CA GLU A 117 -4.03 9.65 -7.06
C GLU A 117 -4.27 8.17 -7.30
N ASP A 118 -4.59 7.77 -8.53
CA ASP A 118 -4.81 6.38 -8.91
C ASP A 118 -3.57 5.52 -8.61
N LYS A 119 -2.37 6.01 -8.99
CA LYS A 119 -1.11 5.33 -8.69
C LYS A 119 -0.87 5.15 -7.19
N PHE A 120 -1.00 6.21 -6.38
CA PHE A 120 -0.79 6.10 -4.93
C PHE A 120 -1.87 5.26 -4.23
N LYS A 121 -3.11 5.29 -4.71
CA LYS A 121 -4.17 4.39 -4.24
C LYS A 121 -3.83 2.94 -4.56
N TRP A 122 -3.39 2.67 -5.78
CA TRP A 122 -2.96 1.33 -6.17
C TRP A 122 -1.83 0.82 -5.26
N PHE A 123 -0.78 1.62 -5.03
CA PHE A 123 0.31 1.25 -4.10
C PHE A 123 -0.21 0.92 -2.71
N TYR A 124 -1.09 1.77 -2.17
CA TYR A 124 -1.70 1.57 -0.86
C TYR A 124 -2.48 0.26 -0.76
N TYR A 125 -3.39 0.01 -1.71
CA TYR A 125 -4.24 -1.19 -1.68
C TYR A 125 -3.48 -2.47 -1.98
N ALA A 126 -2.46 -2.43 -2.84
CA ALA A 126 -1.59 -3.57 -3.09
C ALA A 126 -0.84 -3.98 -1.82
N LEU A 127 -0.25 -3.02 -1.11
CA LEU A 127 0.47 -3.28 0.14
C LEU A 127 -0.46 -3.72 1.28
N ASP A 128 -1.66 -3.14 1.39
CA ASP A 128 -2.70 -3.58 2.33
C ASP A 128 -3.09 -5.05 2.07
N SER A 129 -3.23 -5.44 0.80
CA SER A 129 -3.51 -6.83 0.43
C SER A 129 -2.38 -7.78 0.85
N ILE A 130 -1.11 -7.38 0.64
CA ILE A 130 0.06 -8.17 1.07
C ILE A 130 0.08 -8.31 2.59
N ILE A 131 -0.16 -7.22 3.35
CA ILE A 131 -0.23 -7.24 4.81
C ILE A 131 -1.30 -8.23 5.30
N LYS A 132 -2.51 -8.17 4.74
CA LYS A 132 -3.61 -9.07 5.08
C LYS A 132 -3.28 -10.53 4.77
N SER A 133 -2.61 -10.77 3.65
CA SER A 133 -2.15 -12.10 3.28
C SER A 133 -1.10 -12.65 4.27
N LEU A 134 -0.15 -11.82 4.70
CA LEU A 134 0.84 -12.20 5.71
C LEU A 134 0.17 -12.47 7.06
N GLN A 135 -0.79 -11.65 7.48
CA GLN A 135 -1.57 -11.88 8.70
C GLN A 135 -2.32 -13.21 8.65
N ALA A 136 -3.00 -13.51 7.54
CA ALA A 136 -3.69 -14.78 7.35
C ALA A 136 -2.73 -15.99 7.41
N LYS A 137 -1.51 -15.86 6.87
CA LYS A 137 -0.47 -16.90 6.98
C LYS A 137 0.01 -17.08 8.42
N ALA A 138 0.15 -15.99 9.18
CA ALA A 138 0.51 -16.04 10.60
C ALA A 138 -0.59 -16.73 11.43
N GLU A 139 -1.86 -16.42 11.16
CA GLU A 139 -3.02 -17.03 11.82
C GLU A 139 -3.16 -18.52 11.50
N ALA A 140 -3.03 -18.90 10.23
CA ALA A 140 -3.06 -20.30 9.82
C ALA A 140 -2.01 -21.15 10.56
N LYS A 141 -0.82 -20.59 10.79
CA LYS A 141 0.23 -21.22 11.59
C LYS A 141 -0.18 -21.40 13.06
N ILE A 142 -0.88 -20.44 13.67
CA ILE A 142 -1.40 -20.57 15.04
C ILE A 142 -2.40 -21.73 15.11
N THR A 143 -3.30 -21.83 14.13
CA THR A 143 -4.27 -22.93 14.04
C THR A 143 -3.57 -24.28 13.90
N ASN A 144 -2.62 -24.41 12.97
CA ASN A 144 -1.87 -25.66 12.76
C ASN A 144 -1.12 -26.10 14.03
N ASN A 145 -0.49 -25.17 14.74
CA ASN A 145 0.18 -25.46 16.00
C ASN A 145 -0.78 -25.87 17.13
N SER A 146 -2.00 -25.33 17.14
CA SER A 146 -2.99 -25.65 18.16
C SER A 146 -3.55 -27.05 17.96
N LEU A 147 -3.77 -27.46 16.70
CA LEU A 147 -4.20 -28.81 16.34
C LEU A 147 -3.18 -29.87 16.78
N LEU A 148 -1.89 -29.65 16.52
CA LEU A 148 -0.86 -30.61 16.91
C LEU A 148 -0.70 -30.81 18.41
N LYS A 149 -0.88 -29.75 19.20
CA LYS A 149 -0.88 -29.88 20.66
C LYS A 149 -2.04 -30.75 21.14
N ILE A 150 -3.19 -30.67 20.47
CA ILE A 150 -4.35 -31.51 20.78
C ILE A 150 -4.06 -32.96 20.40
N ASP A 151 -3.50 -33.21 19.21
CA ASP A 151 -3.17 -34.56 18.75
C ASP A 151 -2.13 -35.26 19.67
N ASP A 152 -1.08 -34.55 20.08
CA ASP A 152 -0.08 -35.07 21.02
C ASP A 152 -0.68 -35.34 22.42
N LEU A 153 -1.60 -34.49 22.89
CA LEU A 153 -2.35 -34.75 24.12
C LEU A 153 -3.21 -36.01 23.99
N VAL A 154 -4.02 -36.12 22.93
CA VAL A 154 -4.89 -37.29 22.70
C VAL A 154 -4.06 -38.57 22.61
N SER A 155 -2.95 -38.55 21.89
CA SER A 155 -2.04 -39.71 21.75
C SER A 155 -1.37 -40.13 23.05
N ARG A 156 -1.18 -39.23 24.02
CA ARG A 156 -0.59 -39.55 25.34
C ARG A 156 -1.59 -40.14 26.33
N TYR A 157 -2.89 -39.97 26.06
CA TYR A 157 -3.99 -40.44 26.92
C TYR A 157 -4.82 -41.57 26.28
N SER A 158 -4.37 -42.13 25.17
CA SER A 158 -4.92 -43.34 24.53
C SER A 158 -3.94 -44.50 24.64
#